data_AF-A0A353DM65-F1
#
_entry.id   AF-A0A353DM65-F1
#
_cell.length_a   1.000
_cell.length_b   1.000
_cell.length_c   1.000
_cell.angle_alpha   90.00
_cell.angle_beta   90.00
_cell.angle_gamma   90.00
#
_symmetry.space_group_name_H-M   'P 1'
#
loop_
_entity.id
_entity.type
_entity.pdbx_description
1 polymer ?
#
loop_
_entity_poly.entity_id
_entity_poly.type
_entity_poly.pdbx_seq_one_letter_code
_entity_poly.pdbx_strand_id
1 'polypeptide(L)'
;MKIEVGDILEGTVIKVYPRYAILLFDENVTGLLHISEVSNHYIHSFTDFVKVGNIYKVKVISYDEKGPSMRVSLRALNTFEKRESIAHYSVKEDNISCQVLKERLPEWIKEENEEKDL
;
A
#
# COMPACT_ATOMS: atom_id res chain seq x y z
N MET A 1 -23.88 1.10 -13.00
CA MET A 1 -22.41 1.13 -13.05
C MET A 1 -21.90 -0.29 -12.82
N LYS A 2 -21.03 -0.83 -13.67
CA LYS A 2 -20.32 -2.08 -13.37
C LYS A 2 -19.08 -1.70 -12.57
N ILE A 3 -18.88 -2.31 -11.41
CA ILE A 3 -17.74 -2.05 -10.53
C ILE A 3 -16.93 -3.33 -10.47
N GLU A 4 -15.66 -3.26 -10.83
CA GLU A 4 -14.76 -4.40 -10.77
C GLU A 4 -13.80 -4.26 -9.59
N VAL A 5 -13.32 -5.40 -9.09
CA VAL A 5 -12.32 -5.42 -8.03
C VAL A 5 -11.01 -4.88 -8.60
N GLY A 6 -10.48 -3.83 -7.98
CA GLY A 6 -9.26 -3.16 -8.42
C GLY A 6 -9.50 -1.81 -9.09
N ASP A 7 -10.74 -1.45 -9.39
CA ASP A 7 -11.06 -0.13 -9.92
C ASP A 7 -10.74 0.98 -8.93
N ILE A 8 -10.42 2.15 -9.47
CA ILE A 8 -10.17 3.35 -8.70
C ILE A 8 -11.36 4.29 -8.87
N LEU A 9 -12.06 4.55 -7.78
CA LEU A 9 -13.28 5.34 -7.76
C LEU A 9 -13.12 6.53 -6.81
N GLU A 10 -13.85 7.61 -7.08
CA GLU A 10 -13.91 8.79 -6.22
C GLU A 10 -15.19 8.73 -5.39
N GLY A 11 -15.04 8.79 -4.06
CA GLY A 11 -16.16 8.70 -3.13
C GLY A 11 -16.19 9.86 -2.17
N THR A 12 -17.38 10.38 -1.88
CA THR A 12 -17.60 11.44 -0.91
C THR A 12 -17.80 10.85 0.48
N VAL A 13 -17.05 11.35 1.47
CA VAL A 13 -17.20 10.89 2.86
C VAL A 13 -18.51 11.42 3.43
N ILE A 14 -19.44 10.52 3.74
CA ILE A 14 -20.73 10.88 4.36
C ILE A 14 -20.67 10.82 5.88
N LYS A 15 -19.90 9.87 6.44
CA LYS A 15 -19.78 9.65 7.88
C LYS A 15 -18.40 9.12 8.22
N VAL A 16 -17.88 9.56 9.36
CA VAL A 16 -16.58 9.15 9.91
C VAL A 16 -16.84 8.62 11.32
N TYR A 17 -16.40 7.40 11.57
CA TYR A 17 -16.36 6.79 12.89
C TYR A 17 -14.89 6.56 13.31
N PRO A 18 -14.60 6.34 14.61
CA PRO A 18 -13.22 6.19 15.08
C PRO A 18 -12.43 5.04 14.42
N ARG A 19 -13.11 3.99 13.94
CA ARG A 19 -12.47 2.80 13.34
C ARG A 19 -12.69 2.66 11.82
N TYR A 20 -13.66 3.37 11.27
CA TYR A 20 -14.02 3.26 9.85
C TYR A 20 -14.73 4.52 9.35
N ALA A 21 -14.66 4.78 8.06
CA ALA A 21 -15.43 5.82 7.38
C ALA A 21 -16.36 5.19 6.34
N ILE A 22 -17.45 5.89 6.04
CA ILE A 22 -18.38 5.52 4.98
C ILE A 22 -18.25 6.55 3.87
N LEU A 23 -17.93 6.06 2.68
CA LEU A 23 -17.85 6.83 1.45
C LEU A 23 -19.05 6.47 0.56
N LEU A 24 -19.61 7.47 -0.09
CA LEU A 24 -20.67 7.33 -1.07
C LEU A 24 -20.07 7.52 -2.46
N PHE A 25 -20.26 6.54 -3.34
CA PHE A 25 -19.77 6.58 -4.73
C PHE A 25 -20.90 6.88 -5.70
N ASP A 26 -22.09 6.31 -5.44
CA ASP A 26 -23.29 6.45 -6.25
C ASP A 26 -24.52 6.31 -5.34
N GLU A 27 -25.74 6.60 -5.81
CA GLU A 27 -26.96 6.68 -4.97
C GLU A 27 -27.27 5.39 -4.20
N ASN A 28 -26.85 4.23 -4.73
CA ASN A 28 -27.10 2.91 -4.13
C ASN A 28 -25.83 2.20 -3.65
N VAL A 29 -24.66 2.85 -3.78
CA VAL A 29 -23.37 2.18 -3.61
C VAL A 29 -22.53 2.90 -2.58
N THR A 30 -22.29 2.20 -1.47
CA THR A 30 -21.48 2.69 -0.36
C THR A 30 -20.17 1.89 -0.26
N GLY A 31 -19.10 2.56 0.12
CA GLY A 31 -17.84 1.90 0.46
C GLY A 31 -17.50 2.11 1.92
N LEU A 32 -17.07 1.02 2.55
CA LEU A 32 -16.56 1.01 3.91
C LEU A 32 -15.04 1.06 3.87
N LEU A 33 -14.49 2.15 4.41
CA LEU A 33 -13.05 2.36 4.56
C LEU A 33 -12.65 2.06 6.00
N HIS A 34 -11.88 0.99 6.20
CA HIS A 34 -11.36 0.65 7.54
C HIS A 34 -10.11 1.47 7.86
N ILE A 35 -9.84 1.74 9.15
CA ILE A 35 -8.62 2.46 9.58
C ILE A 35 -7.33 1.81 9.05
N SER A 36 -7.29 0.47 8.98
CA SER A 36 -6.15 -0.30 8.46
C SER A 36 -5.93 -0.12 6.95
N GLU A 37 -6.93 0.37 6.23
CA GLU A 37 -6.89 0.60 4.79
C GLU A 37 -6.59 2.05 4.43
N VAL A 38 -6.40 2.93 5.42
CA VAL A 38 -6.03 4.34 5.18
C VAL A 38 -4.53 4.50 4.95
N SER A 39 -3.71 3.87 5.79
CA SER A 39 -2.25 3.99 5.71
C SER A 39 -1.56 2.76 6.30
N ASN A 40 -0.29 2.55 5.92
CA ASN A 40 0.59 1.55 6.55
C ASN A 40 1.10 1.96 7.93
N HIS A 41 0.97 3.24 8.28
CA HIS A 41 1.49 3.79 9.52
C HIS A 41 0.39 3.90 10.57
N TYR A 42 0.78 3.89 11.84
CA TYR A 42 -0.16 4.12 12.94
C TYR A 42 -0.72 5.56 12.87
N ILE A 43 -2.04 5.67 12.73
CA ILE A 43 -2.74 6.94 12.69
C ILE A 43 -3.29 7.23 14.09
N HIS A 44 -2.80 8.29 14.74
CA HIS A 44 -3.30 8.73 16.04
C HIS A 44 -4.73 9.27 15.97
N SER A 45 -5.07 9.97 14.88
CA SER A 45 -6.39 10.57 14.68
C SER A 45 -6.88 10.35 13.26
N PHE A 46 -7.78 9.38 13.11
CA PHE A 46 -8.44 9.06 11.85
C PHE A 46 -9.28 10.24 11.34
N THR A 47 -9.88 10.99 12.27
CA THR A 47 -10.75 12.15 12.01
C THR A 47 -10.00 13.32 11.38
N ASP A 48 -8.69 13.46 11.63
CA ASP A 48 -7.87 14.50 10.98
C ASP A 48 -7.54 14.15 9.52
N PHE A 49 -7.39 12.86 9.22
CA PHE A 49 -7.09 12.37 7.87
C PHE A 49 -8.31 12.34 6.97
N VAL A 50 -9.46 11.91 7.50
CA VAL A 50 -10.70 11.71 6.75
C VAL A 50 -11.75 12.67 7.27
N LYS A 51 -12.08 13.69 6.46
CA LYS A 51 -13.09 14.69 6.80
C LYS A 51 -14.40 14.40 6.09
N VAL A 52 -15.51 14.61 6.80
CA VAL A 52 -16.87 14.53 6.22
C VAL A 52 -17.02 15.59 5.13
N GLY A 53 -17.60 15.21 4.00
CA GLY A 53 -17.82 16.08 2.83
C GLY A 53 -16.66 16.14 1.85
N ASN A 54 -15.49 15.61 2.20
CA ASN A 54 -14.37 15.53 1.25
C ASN A 54 -14.53 14.35 0.28
N ILE A 55 -14.01 14.53 -0.92
CA ILE A 55 -13.93 13.49 -1.95
C ILE A 55 -12.55 12.86 -1.88
N TYR A 56 -12.51 11.53 -1.77
CA TYR A 56 -11.26 10.77 -1.82
C TYR A 56 -11.30 9.76 -2.95
N LYS A 57 -10.18 9.67 -3.67
CA LYS A 57 -9.93 8.61 -4.62
C LYS A 57 -9.51 7.37 -3.84
N VAL A 58 -10.20 6.25 -4.04
CA VAL A 58 -9.92 4.97 -3.35
C VAL A 58 -9.98 3.81 -4.32
N LYS A 59 -9.29 2.73 -3.98
CA LYS A 59 -9.32 1.49 -4.75
C LYS A 59 -10.31 0.50 -4.16
N VAL A 60 -11.08 -0.17 -5.01
CA VAL A 60 -11.98 -1.26 -4.61
C VAL A 60 -11.15 -2.50 -4.33
N ILE A 61 -11.23 -3.03 -3.11
CA ILE A 61 -10.52 -4.26 -2.70
C ILE A 61 -11.41 -5.48 -2.85
N SER A 62 -12.70 -5.32 -2.57
CA SER A 62 -13.69 -6.39 -2.66
C SER A 62 -15.05 -5.77 -2.93
N TYR A 63 -15.76 -6.34 -3.89
CA TYR A 63 -17.12 -6.00 -4.24
C TYR A 63 -17.98 -7.25 -4.08
N ASP A 64 -19.12 -7.10 -3.41
CA ASP A 64 -20.12 -8.17 -3.28
C ASP A 64 -21.36 -7.72 -4.06
N GLU A 65 -21.71 -8.45 -5.12
CA GLU A 65 -22.87 -8.13 -5.98
C GLU A 65 -24.21 -8.22 -5.24
N LYS A 66 -24.25 -8.87 -4.07
CA LYS A 66 -25.46 -9.02 -3.24
C LYS A 66 -25.63 -7.90 -2.22
N GLY A 67 -24.58 -7.14 -1.95
CA GLY A 67 -24.55 -6.09 -0.91
C GLY A 67 -24.45 -4.68 -1.50
N PRO A 68 -25.08 -3.68 -0.89
CA PRO A 68 -24.89 -2.27 -1.27
C PRO A 68 -23.54 -1.68 -0.79
N SER A 69 -22.70 -2.51 -0.17
CA SER A 69 -21.50 -2.11 0.56
C SER A 69 -20.27 -2.81 0.00
N MET A 70 -19.27 -2.03 -0.42
CA MET A 70 -17.98 -2.54 -0.89
C MET A 70 -16.85 -2.23 0.11
N ARG A 71 -15.73 -2.95 0.06
CA ARG A 71 -14.52 -2.59 0.81
C ARG A 71 -13.59 -1.76 -0.07
N VAL A 72 -13.17 -0.62 0.47
CA VAL A 72 -12.28 0.31 -0.23
C VAL A 72 -10.99 0.55 0.56
N SER A 73 -9.93 0.93 -0.16
CA SER A 73 -8.61 1.20 0.41
C SER A 73 -7.96 2.43 -0.22
N LEU A 74 -7.39 3.28 0.64
CA LEU A 74 -6.51 4.38 0.23
C LEU A 74 -5.07 3.89 0.10
N ARG A 75 -4.62 3.02 1.01
CA ARG A 75 -3.28 2.43 1.03
C ARG A 75 -2.91 1.76 -0.30
N ALA A 76 -3.87 1.08 -0.92
CA ALA A 76 -3.64 0.35 -2.15
C ALA A 76 -3.28 1.27 -3.33
N LEU A 77 -3.65 2.55 -3.29
CA LEU A 77 -3.22 3.56 -4.28
C LEU A 77 -1.74 3.89 -4.12
N ASN A 78 -1.31 4.24 -2.90
CA ASN A 78 0.08 4.60 -2.62
C ASN A 78 1.07 3.47 -2.98
N THR A 79 0.64 2.22 -2.81
CA THR A 79 1.47 1.05 -3.15
C THR A 79 1.67 0.93 -4.66
N PHE A 80 0.66 1.28 -5.45
CA PHE A 80 0.73 1.23 -6.91
C PHE A 80 1.71 2.28 -7.45
N GLU A 81 1.61 3.53 -6.98
CA GLU A 81 2.53 4.61 -7.35
C GLU A 81 3.99 4.27 -7.02
N LYS A 82 4.22 3.62 -5.87
CA LYS A 82 5.56 3.20 -5.45
C LYS A 82 6.16 2.13 -6.38
N ARG A 83 5.35 1.19 -6.89
CA ARG A 83 5.82 0.16 -7.83
C ARG A 83 6.15 0.75 -9.20
N GLU A 84 5.32 1.66 -9.70
CA GLU A 84 5.55 2.38 -10.96
C GLU A 84 6.85 3.20 -10.92
N SER A 85 7.10 3.88 -9.80
CA SER A 85 8.31 4.69 -9.62
C SER A 85 9.58 3.86 -9.41
N ILE A 86 9.50 2.69 -8.75
CA ILE A 86 10.62 1.74 -8.67
C ILE A 86 10.93 1.12 -10.05
N ALA A 87 9.91 0.81 -10.85
CA ALA A 87 10.11 0.24 -12.19
C ALA A 87 10.87 1.18 -13.14
N HIS A 88 10.69 2.49 -12.98
CA HIS A 88 11.40 3.51 -13.76
C HIS A 88 12.74 3.94 -13.13
N TYR A 89 13.09 3.43 -11.96
CA TYR A 89 14.40 3.71 -11.37
C TYR A 89 15.46 2.88 -12.11
N SER A 90 16.13 3.49 -13.10
CA SER A 90 17.34 2.93 -13.67
C SER A 90 18.41 2.86 -12.59
N VAL A 91 18.69 1.65 -12.11
CA VAL A 91 19.87 1.41 -11.30
C VAL A 91 21.08 1.67 -12.18
N LYS A 92 21.76 2.80 -11.97
CA LYS A 92 23.06 3.06 -12.60
C LYS A 92 24.03 1.97 -12.16
N GLU A 93 24.70 1.31 -13.10
CA GLU A 93 25.64 0.21 -12.83
C GLU A 93 26.72 0.61 -11.80
N ASP A 94 27.06 1.90 -11.71
CA ASP A 94 28.02 2.45 -10.75
C ASP A 94 27.64 2.27 -9.27
N ASN A 95 26.36 1.99 -8.95
CA ASN A 95 25.89 1.83 -7.56
C ASN A 95 25.59 0.38 -7.15
N ILE A 96 25.88 -0.61 -8.01
CA ILE A 96 25.91 -2.02 -7.60
C ILE A 96 27.37 -2.47 -7.53
N SER A 97 28.17 -1.79 -6.72
CA SER A 97 29.50 -2.31 -6.41
C SER A 97 29.38 -3.35 -5.29
N CYS A 98 29.03 -4.58 -5.69
CA CYS A 98 29.35 -5.78 -4.90
C CYS A 98 30.88 -6.01 -4.81
N GLN A 99 31.75 -5.06 -5.20
CA GLN A 99 33.21 -5.20 -5.09
C GLN A 99 33.64 -5.45 -3.66
N VAL A 100 33.04 -4.75 -2.69
CA VAL A 100 33.39 -4.94 -1.27
C VAL A 100 33.15 -6.39 -0.82
N LEU A 101 32.07 -7.01 -1.31
CA LEU A 101 31.79 -8.43 -1.03
C LEU A 101 32.73 -9.35 -1.81
N LYS A 102 33.04 -9.03 -3.06
CA LYS A 102 33.97 -9.80 -3.90
C LYS A 102 35.40 -9.80 -3.35
N GLU A 103 35.81 -8.71 -2.73
CA GLU A 103 37.14 -8.54 -2.12
C GLU A 103 37.28 -9.29 -0.80
N ARG A 104 36.22 -9.35 0.02
CA ARG A 104 36.25 -10.02 1.34
C ARG A 104 35.84 -11.49 1.32
N LEU A 105 35.10 -11.95 0.30
CA LEU A 105 34.71 -13.35 0.15
C LEU A 105 35.88 -14.37 0.28
N PRO A 106 37.06 -14.14 -0.34
CA PRO A 106 38.17 -15.08 -0.28
C PRO A 106 38.83 -15.15 1.09
N GLU A 107 38.78 -14.07 1.88
CA GLU A 107 39.32 -14.02 3.24
C GLU A 107 38.43 -14.84 4.18
N TRP A 108 37.11 -14.67 4.10
CA TRP A 108 36.14 -15.42 4.91
C TRP A 108 36.13 -16.92 4.61
N ILE A 109 36.33 -17.31 3.35
CA ILE A 109 36.47 -18.73 2.97
C ILE A 109 37.75 -19.34 3.57
N LYS A 110 38.82 -18.56 3.76
CA LYS A 110 40.06 -19.04 4.38
C LYS A 110 39.91 -19.16 5.89
N GLU A 111 39.37 -18.14 6.55
CA GLU A 111 39.12 -18.15 8.00
C GLU A 111 38.23 -19.34 8.42
N GLU A 112 37.17 -19.65 7.66
CA GLU A 112 36.27 -20.76 8.00
C GLU A 112 36.89 -22.16 7.81
N ASN A 113 37.84 -22.32 6.89
CA ASN A 113 38.53 -23.59 6.71
C ASN A 113 39.67 -23.78 7.72
N GLU A 114 40.33 -22.71 8.16
CA GLU A 114 41.37 -22.76 9.20
C GLU A 114 40.78 -23.08 10.60
N GLU A 115 39.54 -22.65 10.90
CA GLU A 115 38.85 -23.03 12.15
C GLU A 115 38.38 -24.50 12.19
N LYS A 116 38.30 -25.19 11.04
CA LYS A 116 37.86 -26.60 10.97
C LYS A 116 38.98 -27.63 11.00
N ASP A 117 40.24 -27.19 10.92
CA ASP A 117 41.44 -28.03 11.01
C ASP A 117 42.08 -28.04 12.42
N LEU A 118 41.38 -27.52 13.45
CA LEU A 118 41.80 -27.58 14.87
C LEU A 118 40.92 -28.50 15.73
#